data_AF-I9C708-F1
#
_entry.id   AF-I9C708-F1
#
_cell.length_a   1.000
_cell.length_b   1.000
_cell.length_c   1.000
_cell.angle_alpha   90.00
_cell.angle_beta   90.00
_cell.angle_gamma   90.00
#
_symmetry.space_group_name_H-M   'P 1'
#
loop_
_entity.id
_entity.type
_entity.pdbx_description
1 polymer ?
#
loop_
_entity_poly.entity_id
_entity_poly.type
_entity_poly.pdbx_seq_one_letter_code
_entity_poly.pdbx_strand_id
1 'polypeptide(L)'
;MKNKIYDAPAAALDGLLFDGMTIMSGGFGLWMLLESRQNAGKQAITALPTSSFFSSADSFAMIRGGHIDMAVLGAMEVSEGGGIANWTIPGKTVTGLGGAMDLVAGVKRLAVVMDHANKAGAPKILRDCTLPLTGRACVDLIITDLCAMASDKLGLRLVEQAPGVSLDEVLENTGACFTADRALERAA
;
A
#
# COMPACT_ATOMS: atom_id res chain seq x y z
N MET A 1 11.26 -32.41 1.30
CA MET A 1 10.55 -31.11 1.43
C MET A 1 9.13 -31.38 0.94
N LYS A 2 8.09 -31.25 1.78
CA LYS A 2 6.70 -31.56 1.35
C LYS A 2 6.35 -30.75 0.09
N ASN A 3 5.55 -31.34 -0.80
CA ASN A 3 5.07 -30.72 -2.04
C ASN A 3 4.33 -29.42 -1.70
N LYS A 4 5.01 -28.28 -1.83
CA LYS A 4 4.48 -26.93 -1.58
C LYS A 4 4.21 -26.17 -2.88
N ILE A 5 4.26 -26.91 -3.99
CA ILE A 5 3.91 -26.43 -5.31
C ILE A 5 2.47 -26.86 -5.52
N TYR A 6 1.58 -25.89 -5.70
CA TYR A 6 0.16 -26.14 -5.85
C TYR A 6 -0.28 -25.78 -7.27
N ASP A 7 -1.11 -26.63 -7.86
CA ASP A 7 -1.64 -26.44 -9.22
C ASP A 7 -2.87 -25.50 -9.25
N ALA A 8 -3.34 -25.04 -8.09
CA ALA A 8 -4.53 -24.20 -7.97
C ALA A 8 -4.41 -23.14 -6.85
N PRO A 9 -4.84 -21.88 -7.08
CA PRO A 9 -4.77 -20.79 -6.10
C PRO A 9 -5.49 -21.08 -4.79
N ALA A 10 -6.65 -21.74 -4.84
CA ALA A 10 -7.47 -22.03 -3.66
C ALA A 10 -6.70 -22.91 -2.65
N ALA A 11 -6.00 -23.94 -3.12
CA ALA A 11 -5.20 -24.82 -2.28
C ALA A 11 -3.95 -24.12 -1.71
N ALA A 12 -3.41 -23.14 -2.43
CA ALA A 12 -2.28 -22.34 -1.94
C ALA A 12 -2.68 -21.37 -0.82
N LEU A 13 -3.93 -20.86 -0.85
CA LEU A 13 -4.44 -19.82 0.05
C LEU A 13 -4.68 -20.31 1.48
N ASP A 14 -5.13 -21.56 1.66
CA ASP A 14 -5.37 -22.16 2.98
C ASP A 14 -4.11 -22.16 3.88
N GLY A 15 -2.91 -22.13 3.29
CA GLY A 15 -1.64 -22.07 4.02
C GLY A 15 -1.12 -20.66 4.33
N LEU A 16 -1.76 -19.60 3.83
CA LEU A 16 -1.22 -18.23 3.84
C LEU A 16 -1.88 -17.28 4.87
N LEU A 17 -2.82 -17.79 5.66
CA LEU A 17 -3.52 -16.98 6.66
C LEU A 17 -2.64 -16.75 7.91
N PHE A 18 -2.48 -15.49 8.30
CA PHE A 18 -1.97 -15.07 9.60
C PHE A 18 -3.11 -14.37 10.35
N ASP A 19 -3.53 -14.90 11.50
CA ASP A 19 -4.72 -14.44 12.24
C ASP A 19 -5.99 -14.33 11.37
N GLY A 20 -6.12 -15.21 10.37
CA GLY A 20 -7.24 -15.23 9.43
C GLY A 20 -7.16 -14.21 8.29
N MET A 21 -6.04 -13.49 8.16
CA MET A 21 -5.80 -12.51 7.10
C MET A 21 -4.63 -12.89 6.19
N THR A 22 -4.72 -12.52 4.93
CA THR A 22 -3.59 -12.49 3.99
C THR A 22 -3.18 -11.05 3.73
N ILE A 23 -2.00 -10.68 4.24
CA ILE A 23 -1.40 -9.36 4.06
C ILE A 23 -0.29 -9.46 3.00
N MET A 24 -0.28 -8.54 2.05
CA MET A 24 0.79 -8.41 1.07
C MET A 24 1.52 -7.07 1.24
N SER A 25 2.84 -7.12 1.38
CA SER A 25 3.71 -5.93 1.37
C SER A 25 4.85 -6.12 0.37
N GLY A 26 5.18 -5.06 -0.37
CA GLY A 26 6.32 -5.06 -1.29
C GLY A 26 6.04 -4.46 -2.67
N GLY A 27 7.10 -3.96 -3.30
CA GLY A 27 7.05 -3.36 -4.63
C GLY A 27 7.27 -4.37 -5.75
N PHE A 28 6.34 -4.34 -6.72
CA PHE A 28 6.45 -4.66 -8.15
C PHE A 28 7.12 -5.98 -8.60
N GLY A 29 6.30 -7.03 -8.65
CA GLY A 29 6.53 -8.28 -9.37
C GLY A 29 6.69 -9.45 -8.40
N LEU A 30 5.69 -10.33 -8.28
CA LEU A 30 5.86 -11.56 -7.52
C LEU A 30 6.77 -12.51 -8.30
N TRP A 31 8.08 -12.30 -8.19
CA TRP A 31 9.11 -13.19 -8.70
C TRP A 31 9.41 -14.26 -7.64
N MET A 32 8.45 -15.14 -7.36
CA MET A 32 8.78 -16.40 -6.71
C MET A 32 9.32 -17.36 -7.76
N LEU A 33 10.56 -17.13 -8.20
CA LEU A 33 11.32 -18.18 -8.89
C LEU A 33 11.60 -19.26 -7.84
N LEU A 34 11.05 -20.46 -8.09
CA LEU A 34 11.08 -21.60 -7.18
C LEU A 34 12.52 -21.96 -6.74
N GLU A 35 13.51 -21.63 -7.58
CA GLU A 35 14.94 -21.90 -7.35
C GLU A 35 15.68 -20.77 -6.61
N SER A 36 15.28 -19.50 -6.76
CA SER A 36 16.04 -18.36 -6.19
C SER A 36 15.50 -17.84 -4.86
N ARG A 37 14.26 -18.19 -4.46
CA ARG A 37 13.59 -17.72 -3.23
C ARG A 37 13.80 -16.22 -2.99
N GLN A 38 13.32 -15.42 -3.93
CA GLN A 38 13.41 -13.97 -3.85
C GLN A 38 12.05 -13.34 -3.52
N ASN A 39 12.07 -12.21 -2.82
CA ASN A 39 10.90 -11.33 -2.71
C ASN A 39 10.76 -10.45 -3.97
N ALA A 40 9.67 -9.66 -4.02
CA ALA A 40 9.42 -8.76 -5.13
C ALA A 40 10.53 -7.69 -5.34
N GLY A 41 11.26 -7.36 -4.27
CA GLY A 41 12.45 -6.50 -4.30
C GLY A 41 13.74 -7.21 -4.74
N LYS A 42 13.68 -8.45 -5.24
CA LYS A 42 14.82 -9.28 -5.68
C LYS A 42 15.81 -9.64 -4.56
N GLN A 43 15.41 -9.56 -3.30
CA GLN A 43 16.23 -9.97 -2.16
C GLN A 43 15.96 -11.42 -1.80
N ALA A 44 17.00 -12.17 -1.40
CA ALA A 44 16.86 -13.55 -0.93
C ALA A 44 16.04 -13.59 0.37
N ILE A 45 15.09 -14.54 0.43
CA ILE A 45 14.19 -14.74 1.58
C ILE A 45 14.16 -16.20 2.02
N THR A 46 13.72 -16.41 3.26
CA THR A 46 13.34 -17.73 3.78
C THR A 46 11.83 -17.92 3.68
N ALA A 47 11.37 -19.17 3.76
CA ALA A 47 9.95 -19.51 3.73
C ALA A 47 9.56 -20.14 5.06
N LEU A 48 8.37 -19.78 5.57
CA LEU A 48 7.79 -20.42 6.74
C LEU A 48 7.34 -21.85 6.42
N PRO A 49 7.16 -22.71 7.43
CA PRO A 49 6.59 -24.04 7.23
C PRO A 49 5.21 -24.02 6.56
N THR A 50 4.46 -22.92 6.69
CA THR A 50 3.13 -22.71 6.11
C THR A 50 3.13 -22.12 4.70
N SER A 51 4.27 -21.65 4.18
CA SER A 51 4.33 -21.01 2.85
C SER A 51 4.01 -21.96 1.70
N SER A 52 3.36 -21.41 0.67
CA SER A 52 2.96 -22.05 -0.60
C SER A 52 3.63 -21.35 -1.79
N PHE A 53 3.87 -22.09 -2.88
CA PHE A 53 4.41 -21.56 -4.14
C PHE A 53 3.45 -21.85 -5.30
N PHE A 54 3.32 -20.92 -6.22
CA PHE A 54 2.39 -20.96 -7.36
C PHE A 54 2.91 -20.08 -8.51
N SER A 55 2.29 -20.20 -9.69
CA SER A 55 2.69 -19.44 -10.87
C SER A 55 2.39 -17.95 -10.72
N SER A 56 3.02 -17.10 -11.53
CA SER A 56 2.68 -15.68 -11.59
C SER A 56 1.23 -15.45 -12.06
N ALA A 57 0.71 -16.31 -12.94
CA ALA A 57 -0.70 -16.22 -13.36
C ALA A 57 -1.65 -16.43 -12.17
N ASP A 58 -1.40 -17.44 -11.34
CA ASP A 58 -2.15 -17.73 -10.12
C ASP A 58 -2.01 -16.61 -9.09
N SER A 59 -0.81 -16.04 -8.95
CA SER A 59 -0.57 -14.88 -8.09
C SER A 59 -1.45 -13.70 -8.46
N PHE A 60 -1.47 -13.33 -9.74
CA PHE A 60 -2.28 -12.20 -10.17
C PHE A 60 -3.78 -12.52 -10.19
N ALA A 61 -4.16 -13.79 -10.38
CA ALA A 61 -5.54 -14.23 -10.19
C ALA A 61 -5.97 -14.08 -8.71
N MET A 62 -5.11 -14.43 -7.76
CA MET A 62 -5.34 -14.25 -6.32
C MET A 62 -5.53 -12.76 -5.96
N ILE A 63 -4.66 -11.89 -6.49
CA ILE A 63 -4.75 -10.44 -6.30
C ILE A 63 -6.03 -9.88 -6.89
N ARG A 64 -6.24 -10.05 -8.20
CA ARG A 64 -7.41 -9.48 -8.91
C ARG A 64 -8.73 -10.12 -8.49
N GLY A 65 -8.69 -11.32 -7.93
CA GLY A 65 -9.85 -12.02 -7.38
C GLY A 65 -10.27 -11.55 -5.98
N GLY A 66 -9.57 -10.59 -5.36
CA GLY A 66 -9.96 -10.09 -4.04
C GLY A 66 -9.63 -11.04 -2.89
N HIS A 67 -8.68 -11.96 -3.07
CA HIS A 67 -8.28 -12.91 -2.04
C HIS A 67 -7.21 -12.36 -1.09
N ILE A 68 -6.65 -11.19 -1.40
CA ILE A 68 -5.72 -10.47 -0.52
C ILE A 68 -6.50 -9.47 0.32
N ASP A 69 -6.43 -9.61 1.65
CA ASP A 69 -7.18 -8.76 2.58
C ASP A 69 -6.61 -7.35 2.64
N MET A 70 -5.29 -7.20 2.60
CA MET A 70 -4.64 -5.90 2.67
C MET A 70 -3.35 -5.84 1.85
N ALA A 71 -3.14 -4.73 1.15
CA ALA A 71 -1.84 -4.34 0.64
C ALA A 71 -1.27 -3.12 1.39
N VAL A 72 0.04 -3.12 1.60
CA VAL A 72 0.78 -1.95 2.09
C VAL A 72 1.77 -1.49 1.03
N LEU A 73 1.61 -0.25 0.56
CA LEU A 73 2.45 0.33 -0.50
C LEU A 73 3.10 1.65 -0.05
N GLY A 74 4.27 1.95 -0.60
CA GLY A 74 4.80 3.30 -0.59
C GLY A 74 4.11 4.19 -1.62
N ALA A 75 4.10 5.50 -1.37
CA ALA A 75 3.62 6.49 -2.34
C ALA A 75 4.54 7.69 -2.48
N MET A 76 4.56 8.25 -3.68
CA MET A 76 5.19 9.54 -3.96
C MET A 76 4.18 10.67 -3.69
N GLU A 77 2.92 10.46 -4.07
CA GLU A 77 1.80 11.35 -3.76
C GLU A 77 0.53 10.54 -3.48
N VAL A 78 -0.35 11.09 -2.65
CA VAL A 78 -1.71 10.61 -2.45
C VAL A 78 -2.68 11.78 -2.62
N SER A 79 -3.79 11.58 -3.32
CA SER A 79 -4.82 12.61 -3.51
C SER A 79 -5.88 12.57 -2.41
N GLU A 80 -6.58 13.69 -2.21
CA GLU A 80 -7.71 13.83 -1.28
C GLU A 80 -8.80 12.77 -1.53
N GLY A 81 -9.06 12.49 -2.81
CA GLY A 81 -9.98 11.44 -3.25
C GLY A 81 -9.41 10.02 -3.21
N GLY A 82 -8.32 9.75 -2.48
CA GLY A 82 -7.75 8.41 -2.30
C GLY A 82 -7.03 7.85 -3.54
N GLY A 83 -6.58 8.71 -4.46
CA GLY A 83 -5.70 8.32 -5.56
C GLY A 83 -4.26 8.16 -5.09
N ILE A 84 -3.52 7.24 -5.70
CA ILE A 84 -2.12 6.97 -5.36
C ILE A 84 -1.25 7.14 -6.60
N ALA A 85 -0.12 7.83 -6.48
CA ALA A 85 0.93 7.90 -7.49
C ALA A 85 2.25 7.39 -6.91
N ASN A 86 2.78 6.30 -7.47
CA ASN A 86 4.00 5.68 -6.93
C ASN A 86 4.90 4.96 -7.95
N TRP A 87 4.63 5.05 -9.25
CA TRP A 87 5.33 4.24 -10.26
C TRP A 87 6.28 5.04 -11.17
N THR A 88 6.08 6.35 -11.32
CA THR A 88 6.92 7.17 -12.20
C THR A 88 6.96 8.63 -11.79
N ILE A 89 8.08 9.28 -12.14
CA ILE A 89 8.23 10.74 -12.14
C ILE A 89 8.62 11.12 -13.58
N PRO A 90 7.82 11.95 -14.29
CA PRO A 90 8.15 12.39 -15.63
C PRO A 90 9.56 12.96 -15.73
N GLY A 91 10.33 12.53 -16.73
CA GLY A 91 11.72 12.97 -16.94
C GLY A 91 12.78 12.26 -16.09
N LYS A 92 12.40 11.30 -15.23
CA LYS A 92 13.34 10.41 -14.52
C LYS A 92 13.28 8.99 -15.07
N THR A 93 14.34 8.21 -14.85
CA THR A 93 14.41 6.81 -15.25
C THR A 93 13.29 6.00 -14.60
N VAL A 94 12.52 5.29 -15.43
CA VAL A 94 11.35 4.49 -15.02
C VAL A 94 11.76 3.02 -14.94
N THR A 95 11.54 2.38 -13.80
CA THR A 95 11.80 0.95 -13.57
C THR A 95 10.65 0.02 -13.96
N GLY A 96 9.55 0.59 -14.48
CA GLY A 96 8.37 -0.12 -14.93
C GLY A 96 7.31 -0.26 -13.84
N LEU A 97 6.06 -0.43 -14.28
CA LEU A 97 4.87 -0.44 -13.40
C LEU A 97 4.64 -1.78 -12.69
N GLY A 98 5.43 -2.84 -12.91
CA GLY A 98 5.24 -4.17 -12.30
C GLY A 98 3.78 -4.59 -11.99
N GLY A 99 3.49 -5.04 -10.76
CA GLY A 99 2.14 -5.44 -10.30
C GLY A 99 1.39 -4.50 -9.34
N ALA A 100 1.76 -3.22 -9.14
CA ALA A 100 1.00 -2.40 -8.19
C ALA A 100 -0.38 -1.97 -8.72
N MET A 101 -0.58 -1.84 -10.04
CA MET A 101 -1.93 -1.60 -10.55
C MET A 101 -2.88 -2.76 -10.21
N ASP A 102 -2.41 -4.01 -10.31
CA ASP A 102 -3.19 -5.17 -9.87
C ASP A 102 -3.45 -5.13 -8.36
N LEU A 103 -2.45 -4.77 -7.55
CA LEU A 103 -2.62 -4.64 -6.10
C LEU A 103 -3.69 -3.62 -5.75
N VAL A 104 -3.54 -2.37 -6.22
CA VAL A 104 -4.47 -1.28 -5.84
C VAL A 104 -5.89 -1.51 -6.38
N ALA A 105 -6.05 -2.32 -7.44
CA ALA A 105 -7.36 -2.66 -7.99
C ALA A 105 -7.98 -3.91 -7.34
N GLY A 106 -7.16 -4.82 -6.83
CA GLY A 106 -7.60 -6.16 -6.44
C GLY A 106 -7.74 -6.40 -4.94
N VAL A 107 -7.01 -5.67 -4.09
CA VAL A 107 -7.06 -5.91 -2.63
C VAL A 107 -8.32 -5.35 -1.99
N LYS A 108 -8.74 -5.95 -0.86
CA LYS A 108 -9.90 -5.45 -0.10
C LYS A 108 -9.61 -4.14 0.64
N ARG A 109 -8.36 -3.95 1.08
CA ARG A 109 -7.89 -2.72 1.75
C ARG A 109 -6.49 -2.34 1.29
N LEU A 110 -6.26 -1.05 1.08
CA LEU A 110 -4.96 -0.49 0.72
C LEU A 110 -4.52 0.53 1.77
N ALA A 111 -3.41 0.23 2.43
CA ALA A 111 -2.70 1.18 3.27
C ALA A 111 -1.49 1.74 2.53
N VAL A 112 -1.28 3.05 2.64
CA VAL A 112 -0.09 3.74 2.16
C VAL A 112 0.78 4.09 3.36
N VAL A 113 2.06 3.79 3.28
CA VAL A 113 3.07 4.23 4.25
C VAL A 113 4.08 5.12 3.53
N MET A 114 4.23 6.36 3.97
CA MET A 114 5.06 7.34 3.29
C MET A 114 5.49 8.47 4.23
N ASP A 115 6.60 9.14 3.93
CA ASP A 115 6.89 10.44 4.52
C ASP A 115 5.80 11.44 4.10
N HIS A 116 5.36 12.28 5.04
CA HIS A 116 4.26 13.24 4.86
C HIS A 116 4.61 14.34 3.86
N ALA A 117 5.85 14.82 3.93
CA ALA A 117 6.43 15.79 3.02
C ALA A 117 7.65 15.20 2.28
N ASN A 118 8.03 15.82 1.16
CA ASN A 118 9.27 15.47 0.46
C ASN A 118 10.49 16.12 1.12
N LYS A 119 11.70 15.83 0.61
CA LYS A 119 12.96 16.38 1.14
C LYS A 119 13.08 17.91 1.09
N ALA A 120 12.24 18.57 0.29
CA ALA A 120 12.16 20.03 0.20
C ALA A 120 11.06 20.63 1.11
N GLY A 121 10.39 19.80 1.92
CA GLY A 121 9.29 20.21 2.79
C GLY A 121 7.94 20.37 2.09
N ALA A 122 7.83 20.02 0.79
CA ALA A 122 6.55 20.14 0.10
C ALA A 122 5.63 18.95 0.45
N PRO A 123 4.33 19.19 0.67
CA PRO A 123 3.36 18.16 1.04
C PRO A 123 3.25 17.10 -0.06
N LYS A 124 3.02 15.85 0.34
CA LYS A 124 2.78 14.73 -0.59
C LYS A 124 1.33 14.22 -0.56
N ILE A 125 0.54 14.66 0.42
CA ILE A 125 -0.92 14.50 0.45
C ILE A 125 -1.51 15.77 -0.15
N LEU A 126 -2.14 15.65 -1.32
CA LEU A 126 -2.53 16.78 -2.17
C LEU A 126 -4.01 16.70 -2.51
N ARG A 127 -4.63 17.83 -2.89
CA ARG A 127 -5.99 17.80 -3.45
C ARG A 127 -6.09 16.84 -4.66
N ASP A 128 -5.17 16.99 -5.60
CA ASP A 128 -5.01 16.12 -6.77
C ASP A 128 -3.53 15.75 -6.93
N CYS A 129 -3.23 14.49 -7.26
CA CYS A 129 -1.87 14.10 -7.61
C CYS A 129 -1.41 14.83 -8.87
N THR A 130 -0.18 15.31 -8.85
CA THR A 130 0.49 15.90 -10.01
C THR A 130 1.25 14.85 -10.82
N LEU A 131 1.65 13.76 -10.16
CA LEU A 131 2.29 12.61 -10.77
C LEU A 131 1.28 11.65 -11.40
N PRO A 132 1.69 10.87 -12.43
CA PRO A 132 0.82 9.86 -13.03
C PRO A 132 0.33 8.85 -12.01
N LEU A 133 -1.00 8.70 -11.94
CA LEU A 133 -1.64 7.80 -10.98
C LEU A 133 -1.31 6.33 -11.26
N THR A 134 -1.16 5.59 -10.17
CA THR A 134 -1.18 4.12 -10.13
C THR A 134 -2.62 3.63 -9.98
N GLY A 135 -3.44 4.31 -9.16
CA GLY A 135 -4.85 3.98 -8.93
C GLY A 135 -5.66 5.21 -8.53
N ARG A 136 -6.97 5.19 -8.79
CA ARG A 136 -7.92 6.24 -8.41
C ARG A 136 -8.82 5.71 -7.29
N ALA A 137 -9.04 6.52 -6.25
CA ALA A 137 -10.00 6.23 -5.17
C ALA A 137 -9.87 4.81 -4.61
N CYS A 138 -8.63 4.41 -4.32
CA CYS A 138 -8.28 3.05 -3.91
C CYS A 138 -7.51 2.97 -2.60
N VAL A 139 -7.03 4.10 -2.07
CA VAL A 139 -6.36 4.15 -0.75
C VAL A 139 -7.43 4.20 0.33
N ASP A 140 -7.30 3.38 1.37
CA ASP A 140 -8.19 3.38 2.54
C ASP A 140 -7.54 4.05 3.77
N LEU A 141 -6.21 3.94 3.90
CA LEU A 141 -5.46 4.46 5.04
C LEU A 141 -4.12 5.02 4.57
N ILE A 142 -3.77 6.20 5.06
CA ILE A 142 -2.47 6.84 4.86
C ILE A 142 -1.81 6.92 6.23
N ILE A 143 -0.60 6.40 6.34
CA ILE A 143 0.22 6.44 7.55
C ILE A 143 1.50 7.18 7.20
N THR A 144 1.80 8.23 7.95
CA THR A 144 3.02 9.01 7.80
C THR A 144 3.76 9.14 9.13
N ASP A 145 4.91 9.80 9.07
CA ASP A 145 5.67 10.25 10.23
C ASP A 145 4.93 11.26 11.12
N LEU A 146 3.90 11.94 10.59
CA LEU A 146 3.12 12.95 11.32
C LEU A 146 1.78 12.43 11.82
N CYS A 147 1.11 11.54 11.10
CA CYS A 147 -0.26 11.15 11.41
C CYS A 147 -0.74 9.90 10.66
N ALA A 148 -1.89 9.38 11.07
CA ALA A 148 -2.70 8.46 10.30
C ALA A 148 -4.00 9.12 9.83
N MET A 149 -4.31 9.01 8.53
CA MET A 149 -5.53 9.51 7.91
C MET A 149 -6.30 8.38 7.23
N ALA A 150 -7.57 8.21 7.57
CA ALA A 150 -8.48 7.39 6.79
C ALA A 150 -8.88 8.14 5.51
N SER A 151 -8.92 7.42 4.39
CA SER A 151 -9.47 7.94 3.14
C SER A 151 -10.77 7.20 2.86
N ASP A 152 -11.86 7.95 2.78
CA ASP A 152 -13.18 7.41 2.48
C ASP A 152 -13.90 8.25 1.42
N LYS A 153 -15.15 7.90 1.13
CA LYS A 153 -15.94 8.58 0.09
C LYS A 153 -16.20 10.07 0.37
N LEU A 154 -16.07 10.51 1.63
CA LEU A 154 -16.24 11.90 2.06
C LEU A 154 -14.93 12.69 2.01
N GLY A 155 -13.80 12.02 1.75
CA GLY A 155 -12.47 12.63 1.68
C GLY A 155 -11.54 12.06 2.76
N LEU A 156 -10.57 12.88 3.17
CA LEU A 156 -9.61 12.50 4.20
C LEU A 156 -10.12 12.82 5.60
N ARG A 157 -9.89 11.91 6.54
CA ARG A 157 -10.15 12.10 7.97
C ARG A 157 -8.88 11.77 8.77
N LEU A 158 -8.39 12.73 9.54
CA LEU A 158 -7.34 12.53 10.53
C LEU A 158 -7.86 11.63 11.66
N VAL A 159 -7.21 10.49 11.84
CA VAL A 159 -7.58 9.46 12.82
C VAL A 159 -6.64 9.50 14.02
N GLU A 160 -5.35 9.76 13.79
CA GLU A 160 -4.33 9.75 14.83
C GLU A 160 -3.21 10.73 14.48
N GLN A 161 -2.64 11.40 15.49
CA GLN A 161 -1.43 12.21 15.36
C GLN A 161 -0.26 11.43 15.95
N ALA A 162 0.92 11.55 15.35
CA ALA A 162 2.13 10.98 15.92
C ALA A 162 2.43 11.63 17.28
N PRO A 163 3.11 10.93 18.21
CA PRO A 163 3.43 11.49 19.52
C PRO A 163 4.18 12.82 19.42
N GLY A 164 3.61 13.88 20.00
CA GLY A 164 4.21 15.22 20.02
C GLY A 164 3.97 16.08 18.79
N VAL A 165 3.28 15.56 17.77
CA VAL A 165 2.85 16.34 16.59
C VAL A 165 1.53 17.04 16.91
N SER A 166 1.41 18.32 16.53
CA SER A 166 0.18 19.09 16.72
C SER A 166 -0.74 19.03 15.49
N LEU A 167 -2.02 19.36 15.67
CA LEU A 167 -2.96 19.47 14.55
C LEU A 167 -2.52 20.55 13.56
N ASP A 168 -2.00 21.67 14.04
CA ASP A 168 -1.49 22.75 13.19
C ASP A 168 -0.32 22.29 12.33
N GLU A 169 0.59 21.49 12.88
CA GLU A 169 1.71 20.92 12.13
C GLU A 169 1.21 20.00 11.01
N VAL A 170 0.20 19.17 11.26
CA VAL A 170 -0.43 18.34 10.21
C VAL A 170 -1.09 19.22 9.16
N LEU A 171 -1.82 20.26 9.55
CA LEU A 171 -2.50 21.18 8.63
C LEU A 171 -1.51 21.92 7.72
N GLU A 172 -0.41 22.45 8.28
CA GLU A 172 0.62 23.18 7.54
C GLU A 172 1.37 22.28 6.53
N ASN A 173 1.48 20.98 6.83
CA ASN A 173 2.18 20.01 6.00
C ASN A 173 1.26 19.17 5.10
N THR A 174 -0.05 19.47 5.05
CA THR A 174 -1.02 18.76 4.20
C THR A 174 -1.56 19.68 3.10
N GLY A 175 -1.40 19.30 1.83
CA GLY A 175 -1.90 20.04 0.67
C GLY A 175 -3.32 19.66 0.22
N ALA A 176 -4.08 18.99 1.08
CA ALA A 176 -5.43 18.46 0.84
C ALA A 176 -6.38 18.91 1.96
N CYS A 177 -7.68 18.95 1.67
CA CYS A 177 -8.67 19.14 2.71
C CYS A 177 -8.88 17.84 3.50
N PHE A 178 -8.97 17.95 4.82
CA PHE A 178 -9.31 16.82 5.69
C PHE A 178 -10.16 17.27 6.88
N THR A 179 -10.85 16.31 7.49
CA THR A 179 -11.59 16.49 8.74
C THR A 179 -10.81 15.87 9.90
N ALA A 180 -10.93 16.41 11.11
CA ALA A 180 -10.38 15.79 12.31
C ALA A 180 -11.50 15.12 13.12
N ASP A 181 -11.21 13.98 13.75
CA ASP A 181 -12.16 13.41 14.70
C ASP A 181 -12.29 14.31 15.94
N ARG A 182 -13.52 14.49 16.45
CA ARG A 182 -13.82 15.38 17.58
C ARG A 182 -13.06 15.03 18.87
N ALA A 183 -12.59 13.79 18.98
CA ALA A 183 -11.76 13.36 20.10
C ALA A 183 -10.35 13.98 20.07
N LEU A 184 -9.82 14.28 18.88
CA LEU A 184 -8.51 14.91 18.70
C LEU A 184 -8.55 16.43 18.93
N GLU A 185 -9.70 17.07 18.69
CA GLU A 185 -9.90 18.51 18.92
C GLU A 185 -9.80 18.92 20.40
N ARG A 186 -9.88 17.98 21.35
CA ARG A 186 -9.86 18.25 22.80
C ARG A 186 -8.49 18.09 23.47
N ALA A 187 -7.49 17.62 22.71
CA ALA A 187 -6.15 17.30 23.23
C ALA A 187 -5.07 18.33 22.82
N ALA A 188 -5.45 19.36 22.05
CA ALA A 188 -4.63 20.53 21.73
C ALA A 188 -5.02 21.72 22.62
#